data_AF-A0A1I4QHF3-F1
#
_entry.id   AF-A0A1I4QHF3-F1
#
_cell.length_a   1.000
_cell.length_b   1.000
_cell.length_c   1.000
_cell.angle_alpha   90.00
_cell.angle_beta   90.00
_cell.angle_gamma   90.00
#
_symmetry.space_group_name_H-M   'P 1'
#
loop_
_entity.id
_entity.type
_entity.pdbx_description
1 polymer ?
#
loop_
_entity_poly.entity_id
_entity_poly.type
_entity_poly.pdbx_seq_one_letter_code
_entity_poly.pdbx_strand_id
1 'polypeptide(L)' 'MNSMQSETFPSHSGAVVSVRGSVVDIRFAEHLPPIHSVLRAGNEGRIVIEVLAQLDAHHVRGIALTL' A
#
# COMPACT_ATOMS: atom_id res chain seq x y z
N MET A 1 -22.99 -15.78 20.50
CA MET A 1 -22.33 -14.55 20.98
C MET A 1 -20.85 -14.86 21.08
N ASN A 2 -20.02 -14.47 20.10
CA ASN A 2 -18.56 -14.41 20.28
C ASN A 2 -18.03 -13.35 19.33
N SER A 3 -17.97 -12.12 19.82
CA SER A 3 -17.39 -10.99 19.11
C SER A 3 -15.89 -11.21 19.04
N MET A 4 -15.38 -11.59 17.87
CA MET A 4 -13.95 -11.51 17.57
C MET A 4 -13.57 -10.04 17.64
N GLN A 5 -12.87 -9.67 18.71
CA GLN A 5 -12.26 -8.35 18.86
C GLN A 5 -11.19 -8.24 17.77
N SER A 6 -11.44 -7.42 16.76
CA SER A 6 -10.43 -7.06 15.77
C SER A 6 -9.38 -6.20 16.46
N GLU A 7 -8.27 -6.82 16.85
CA GLU A 7 -7.07 -6.09 17.23
C GLU A 7 -6.74 -5.11 16.10
N THR A 8 -6.79 -3.82 16.40
CA THR A 8 -6.45 -2.78 15.44
C THR A 8 -4.93 -2.72 15.39
N PHE A 9 -4.32 -3.61 14.60
CA PHE A 9 -2.91 -3.44 14.23
C PHE A 9 -2.75 -2.03 13.67
N PRO A 10 -1.70 -1.28 14.04
CA PRO A 10 -1.42 0.00 13.39
C PRO A 10 -1.37 -0.29 11.89
N SER A 11 -2.34 0.23 11.16
CA SER A 11 -2.47 -0.03 9.75
C SER A 11 -1.27 0.64 9.09
N HIS A 12 -0.31 -0.15 8.58
CA HIS A 12 0.70 0.33 7.63
C HIS A 12 0.01 0.66 6.30
N SER A 13 -0.98 1.54 6.34
CA SER A 13 -1.86 1.91 5.26
C SER A 13 -1.36 3.22 4.67
N GLY A 14 -1.23 3.23 3.35
CA GLY A 14 -0.96 4.43 2.58
C GLY A 14 -2.19 4.85 1.78
N ALA A 15 -2.18 6.09 1.31
CA ALA A 15 -3.16 6.63 0.38
C ALA A 15 -2.54 6.73 -1.02
N VAL A 16 -3.25 6.24 -2.04
CA VAL A 16 -2.84 6.43 -3.44
C VAL A 16 -2.96 7.91 -3.79
N VAL A 17 -1.88 8.52 -4.27
CA VAL A 17 -1.84 9.95 -4.65
C VAL A 17 -1.79 10.17 -6.15
N SER A 18 -1.34 9.18 -6.92
CA SER A 18 -1.35 9.23 -8.39
C SER A 18 -1.34 7.83 -8.98
N VAL A 19 -2.02 7.66 -10.11
CA VAL A 19 -1.99 6.45 -10.94
C VAL A 19 -1.66 6.84 -12.38
N ARG A 20 -0.64 6.23 -12.97
CA ARG A 20 -0.18 6.46 -14.36
C ARG A 20 0.05 5.11 -15.03
N GLY A 21 -0.98 4.57 -15.69
CA GLY A 21 -0.97 3.19 -16.16
C GLY A 21 -0.85 2.23 -14.97
N SER A 22 0.12 1.32 -15.00
CA SER A 22 0.41 0.41 -13.87
C SER A 22 1.26 1.06 -12.76
N VAL A 23 1.78 2.27 -12.95
CA VAL A 23 2.60 2.95 -11.95
C VAL A 23 1.71 3.64 -10.92
N VAL A 24 1.92 3.33 -9.66
CA VAL A 24 1.13 3.86 -8.54
C VAL A 24 2.07 4.57 -7.56
N ASP A 25 1.79 5.84 -7.28
CA ASP A 25 2.47 6.59 -6.21
C ASP A 25 1.56 6.60 -4.96
N ILE A 26 2.14 6.28 -3.80
CA ILE A 26 1.41 6.05 -2.54
C ILE A 26 2.09 6.84 -1.42
N ARG A 27 1.30 7.60 -0.67
CA ARG A 27 1.74 8.34 0.52
C ARG A 27 1.49 7.54 1.80
N PHE A 28 2.47 7.46 2.69
CA PHE A 28 2.35 6.94 4.04
C PHE A 28 2.51 8.08 5.06
N ALA A 29 1.72 8.03 6.14
CA ALA A 29 1.77 9.06 7.17
C ALA A 29 3.03 8.95 8.05
N GLU A 30 3.48 7.73 8.31
CA GLU A 30 4.60 7.46 9.22
C GLU A 30 5.70 6.68 8.51
N HIS A 31 5.58 5.36 8.44
CA HIS A 31 6.65 4.48 8.00
C HIS A 31 6.46 4.05 6.54
N LEU A 32 7.50 4.27 5.72
CA LEU A 32 7.52 3.74 4.36
C LEU A 32 7.72 2.23 4.38
N PRO A 33 7.00 1.47 3.53
CA PRO A 33 7.35 0.09 3.29
C PRO A 33 8.74 -0.01 2.62
N PRO A 34 9.53 -1.05 2.92
CA PRO A 34 10.76 -1.34 2.19
C PRO A 34 10.52 -1.50 0.68
N ILE A 35 11.55 -1.25 -0.12
CA ILE A 35 11.55 -1.61 -1.55
C ILE A 35 11.36 -3.14 -1.67
N HIS A 36 10.64 -3.58 -2.71
CA HIS A 36 10.16 -4.95 -2.94
C HIS A 36 9.09 -5.45 -1.97
N SER A 37 8.55 -4.58 -1.11
CA SER A 37 7.34 -4.92 -0.34
C SER A 37 6.11 -4.97 -1.23
N VAL A 38 5.19 -5.86 -0.89
CA VAL A 38 3.87 -5.96 -1.55
C VAL A 38 2.83 -5.20 -0.75
N LEU A 39 2.13 -4.30 -1.44
CA LEU A 39 0.96 -3.59 -0.94
C LEU A 39 -0.30 -4.20 -1.57
N ARG A 40 -1.37 -4.25 -0.79
CA ARG A 40 -2.67 -4.74 -1.24
C ARG A 40 -3.69 -3.62 -1.17
N ALA A 41 -4.45 -3.47 -2.25
CA ALA A 41 -5.49 -2.46 -2.39
C ALA A 41 -6.75 -3.04 -3.06
N GLY A 42 -7.79 -2.22 -3.14
CA GLY A 42 -9.08 -2.60 -3.72
C GLY A 42 -9.87 -3.58 -2.84
N ASN A 43 -11.06 -3.95 -3.31
CA ASN A 43 -11.91 -4.89 -2.60
C ASN A 43 -11.17 -6.20 -2.35
N GLU A 44 -11.17 -6.66 -1.09
CA GLU A 44 -10.50 -7.90 -0.64
C GLU A 44 -8.99 -7.96 -0.96
N GLY A 45 -8.32 -6.82 -1.20
CA GLY A 45 -6.88 -6.80 -1.46
C GLY A 45 -6.47 -7.47 -2.78
N ARG A 46 -7.37 -7.46 -3.77
CA ARG A 46 -7.16 -8.06 -5.10
C ARG A 46 -6.18 -7.29 -5.98
N ILE A 47 -5.93 -6.01 -5.69
CA ILE A 47 -4.93 -5.23 -6.40
C ILE A 47 -3.60 -5.40 -5.68
N VAL A 48 -2.64 -6.04 -6.34
CA VAL A 48 -1.29 -6.28 -5.82
C VAL A 48 -0.36 -5.23 -6.40
N ILE A 49 0.38 -4.52 -5.54
CA ILE A 49 1.32 -3.47 -5.93
C ILE A 49 2.69 -3.77 -5.32
N GLU A 50 3.74 -3.87 -6.13
CA GLU A 50 5.12 -4.02 -5.63
C GLU A 50 5.79 -2.65 -5.53
N VAL A 51 6.41 -2.35 -4.39
CA VAL A 51 7.17 -1.12 -4.18
C VAL A 51 8.51 -1.19 -4.91
N LEU A 52 8.80 -0.23 -5.79
CA LEU A 52 10.03 -0.17 -6.57
C LEU A 52 10.96 0.98 -6.14
N ALA A 53 10.42 2.02 -5.50
CA ALA A 53 11.22 3.13 -4.99
C ALA A 53 10.55 3.83 -3.80
N GLN A 54 11.36 4.40 -2.91
CA GLN A 54 10.94 5.44 -1.97
C GLN A 54 11.32 6.79 -2.58
N LEU A 55 10.34 7.64 -2.90
CA LEU A 55 10.53 8.91 -3.62
C LEU A 55 10.97 10.04 -2.68
N ASP A 56 10.42 10.04 -1.47
CA ASP A 56 10.78 10.92 -0.37
C ASP A 56 10.39 10.24 0.96
N ALA A 57 10.47 10.95 2.09
CA ALA A 57 10.18 10.43 3.43
C ALA A 57 8.73 9.90 3.62
N HIS A 58 7.80 10.27 2.74
CA HIS A 58 6.39 9.91 2.84
C HIS A 58 5.83 9.22 1.60
N HIS A 59 6.56 9.15 0.49
CA HIS A 59 6.05 8.58 -0.75
C HIS A 59 6.84 7.39 -1.23
N VAL A 60 6.13 6.37 -1.71
CA VAL A 60 6.69 5.28 -2.49
C VAL A 60 6.09 5.25 -3.88
N ARG A 61 6.86 4.72 -4.83
CA ARG A 61 6.39 4.34 -6.16
C ARG A 61 6.37 2.83 -6.26
N GLY A 62 5.26 2.30 -6.74
CA GLY A 62 5.10 0.88 -7.04
C GLY A 62 4.51 0.61 -8.42
N ILE A 63 4.45 -0.67 -8.77
CA ILE A 63 3.82 -1.17 -9.98
C ILE A 63 2.68 -2.13 -9.62
N ALA A 64 1.50 -1.92 -10.20
CA ALA A 64 0.38 -2.84 -10.08
C ALA A 64 0.66 -4.11 -10.91
N LEU A 65 0.61 -5.27 -10.25
CA LEU A 65 0.87 -6.59 -10.85
C LEU A 65 -0.41 -7.30 -11.32
N THR A 66 -1.56 -6.75 -10.96
CA THR A 66 -2.89 -7.28 -11.28
C THR A 66 -3.70 -6.18 -11.95
N LEU A 67 -4.24 -6.47 -13.13
CA LEU A 67 -5.12 -5.60 -13.91
C LEU A 67 -6.54 -6.16 -13.92
#